data_AF-B7JAJ6-F1
#
_entry.id   AF-B7JAJ6-F1
#
_cell.length_a   1.000
_cell.length_b   1.000
_cell.length_c   1.000
_cell.angle_alpha   90.00
_cell.angle_beta   90.00
_cell.angle_gamma   90.00
#
_symmetry.space_group_name_H-M   'P 1'
#
loop_
_entity.id
_entity.type
_entity.pdbx_description
1 polymer ?
#
loop_
_entity_poly.entity_id
_entity_poly.type
_entity_poly.pdbx_seq_one_letter_code
_entity_poly.pdbx_strand_id
1 'polypeptide(L)'
;MDHTNPNSFRFAPLRRAAYRLSVTQAGQLPADDGAEVAIAGRSNVGKSSTLNMLTERRALARVSRTPGRTQAINIFDLDPGQRLVDLPGYGYAKVPEALRRSWGPLLEQYLRRRGSLRGLILVMDIRHPYTAHDADLIAFAEGCSRPVHVLLNKADKLSRGAAIQEMARLRRIPELQGVAMQLFSAQSGLGIDELHERIARWFSADSEKETPAGAGANSEFSKGGENS
;
A
#
# COMPACT_ATOMS: atom_id res chain seq x y z
N MET A 1 -2.21 -3.16 -29.62
CA MET A 1 -2.09 -1.70 -29.64
C MET A 1 -1.52 -1.30 -28.31
N ASP A 2 -0.30 -0.75 -28.31
CA ASP A 2 0.35 -0.33 -27.08
C ASP A 2 -0.16 1.07 -26.72
N HIS A 3 -0.87 1.19 -25.60
CA HIS A 3 -1.42 2.45 -25.10
C HIS A 3 -0.49 3.05 -24.04
N THR A 4 0.81 3.09 -24.35
CA THR A 4 1.81 3.82 -23.57
C THR A 4 1.61 5.32 -23.76
N ASN A 5 0.70 5.90 -22.97
CA ASN A 5 0.54 7.35 -22.86
C ASN A 5 1.89 7.96 -22.40
N PRO A 6 2.55 8.82 -23.20
CA PRO A 6 3.90 9.29 -22.92
C PRO A 6 4.01 10.16 -21.65
N ASN A 7 2.88 10.62 -21.09
CA ASN A 7 2.80 11.35 -19.82
C ASN A 7 2.34 10.49 -18.61
N SER A 8 2.38 9.16 -18.70
CA SER A 8 1.97 8.30 -17.57
C SER A 8 2.99 8.28 -16.44
N PHE A 9 2.60 8.74 -15.24
CA PHE A 9 3.49 8.75 -14.08
C PHE A 9 3.76 7.32 -13.57
N ARG A 10 5.04 6.97 -13.47
CA ARG A 10 5.52 5.69 -12.94
C ARG A 10 6.57 5.93 -11.86
N PHE A 11 6.18 5.73 -10.61
CA PHE A 11 7.12 5.71 -9.48
C PHE A 11 8.11 4.55 -9.63
N ALA A 12 9.33 4.86 -10.07
CA ALA A 12 10.34 3.89 -10.53
C ALA A 12 10.74 2.80 -9.52
N PRO A 13 10.86 3.06 -8.20
CA PRO A 13 11.28 2.03 -7.22
C PRO A 13 10.39 0.78 -7.22
N LEU A 14 9.11 0.89 -7.56
CA LEU A 14 8.20 -0.26 -7.62
C LEU A 14 8.61 -1.32 -8.65
N ARG A 15 9.30 -0.94 -9.74
CA ARG A 15 9.83 -1.91 -10.73
C ARG A 15 11.01 -2.71 -10.19
N ARG A 16 11.72 -2.18 -9.18
CA ARG A 16 12.88 -2.83 -8.54
C ARG A 16 12.47 -3.89 -7.50
N ALA A 17 11.22 -3.84 -7.03
CA ALA A 17 10.63 -4.71 -6.01
C ALA A 17 11.16 -6.16 -5.98
N ALA A 18 12.02 -6.46 -5.01
CA ALA A 18 12.63 -7.77 -4.81
C ALA A 18 12.05 -8.44 -3.55
N TYR A 19 11.75 -9.73 -3.62
CA TYR A 19 11.31 -10.48 -2.43
C TYR A 19 12.41 -10.49 -1.37
N ARG A 20 12.09 -10.06 -0.16
CA ARG A 20 12.99 -10.09 1.00
C ARG A 20 12.73 -11.34 1.84
N LEU A 21 11.53 -11.44 2.41
CA LEU A 21 11.14 -12.50 3.35
C LEU A 21 9.61 -12.57 3.54
N SER A 22 9.14 -13.69 4.07
CA SER A 22 7.75 -13.90 4.51
C SER A 22 7.73 -14.22 6.01
N VAL A 23 6.87 -13.53 6.78
CA VAL A 23 6.72 -13.75 8.22
C VAL A 23 5.36 -14.34 8.56
N THR A 24 5.32 -15.21 9.58
CA THR A 24 4.09 -15.72 10.21
C THR A 24 3.94 -15.26 11.65
N GLN A 25 4.97 -14.61 12.22
CA GLN A 25 5.00 -14.08 13.58
C GLN A 25 5.65 -12.70 13.59
N ALA A 26 5.16 -11.79 14.45
CA ALA A 26 5.60 -10.40 14.44
C ALA A 26 7.09 -10.21 14.80
N GLY A 27 7.67 -11.11 15.62
CA GLY A 27 9.09 -11.11 15.94
C GLY A 27 10.03 -11.49 14.78
N GLN A 28 9.47 -11.92 13.64
CA GLN A 28 10.24 -12.20 12.42
C GLN A 28 10.27 -10.99 11.47
N LEU A 29 9.52 -9.92 11.76
CA LEU A 29 9.55 -8.69 10.96
C LEU A 29 10.97 -8.11 10.97
N PRO A 30 11.45 -7.53 9.85
CA PRO A 30 12.72 -6.81 9.85
C PRO A 30 12.62 -5.57 10.76
N ALA A 31 13.74 -4.90 10.99
CA ALA A 31 13.80 -3.63 11.71
C ALA A 31 12.68 -2.67 11.27
N ASP A 32 12.18 -1.90 12.23
CA ASP A 32 11.08 -0.94 12.01
C ASP A 32 11.63 0.43 11.61
N ASP A 33 12.37 0.44 10.49
CA ASP A 33 13.09 1.58 9.93
C ASP A 33 12.52 2.02 8.57
N GLY A 34 12.86 3.23 8.12
CA GLY A 34 12.46 3.73 6.82
C GLY A 34 10.95 3.87 6.61
N ALA A 35 10.46 3.41 5.46
CA ALA A 35 9.08 3.58 5.02
C ALA A 35 8.51 2.32 4.36
N GLU A 36 7.27 1.97 4.72
CA GLU A 36 6.53 0.83 4.20
C GLU A 36 5.16 1.27 3.68
N VAL A 37 4.77 0.74 2.52
CA VAL A 37 3.38 0.77 2.05
C VAL A 37 2.84 -0.65 2.07
N ALA A 38 1.73 -0.85 2.79
CA ALA A 38 1.09 -2.15 2.89
C ALA A 38 -0.09 -2.28 1.92
N ILE A 39 -0.34 -3.49 1.43
CA ILE A 39 -1.50 -3.83 0.60
C ILE A 39 -2.29 -4.94 1.28
N ALA A 40 -3.56 -4.68 1.56
CA ALA A 40 -4.53 -5.64 2.09
C ALA A 40 -5.72 -5.83 1.14
N GLY A 41 -6.52 -6.86 1.41
CA GLY A 41 -7.78 -7.12 0.71
C GLY A 41 -8.26 -8.55 0.96
N ARG A 42 -9.57 -8.78 0.84
CA ARG A 42 -10.15 -10.14 0.98
C ARG A 42 -9.52 -11.12 -0.01
N SER A 43 -9.59 -12.41 0.30
CA SER A 43 -9.26 -13.45 -0.69
C SER A 43 -10.01 -13.23 -2.00
N ASN A 44 -9.32 -13.38 -3.14
CA ASN A 44 -9.84 -13.24 -4.51
C ASN A 44 -10.30 -11.84 -4.98
N VAL A 45 -10.09 -10.76 -4.22
CA VAL A 45 -10.33 -9.37 -4.71
C VAL A 45 -9.32 -8.91 -5.77
N GLY A 46 -8.20 -9.62 -5.91
CA GLY A 46 -7.16 -9.34 -6.91
C GLY A 46 -5.88 -8.71 -6.37
N LYS A 47 -5.64 -8.72 -5.06
CA LYS A 47 -4.41 -8.19 -4.41
C LYS A 47 -3.09 -8.60 -5.10
N SER A 48 -2.90 -9.89 -5.40
CA SER A 48 -1.69 -10.36 -6.11
C SER A 48 -1.61 -9.87 -7.55
N SER A 49 -2.75 -9.70 -8.23
CA SER A 49 -2.81 -9.09 -9.58
C SER A 49 -2.47 -7.59 -9.52
N THR A 50 -2.96 -6.89 -8.50
CA THR A 50 -2.59 -5.49 -8.21
C THR A 50 -1.09 -5.36 -7.97
N LEU A 51 -0.49 -6.20 -7.13
CA LEU A 51 0.96 -6.22 -6.87
C LEU A 51 1.77 -6.43 -8.16
N ASN A 52 1.39 -7.41 -8.97
CA ASN A 52 2.09 -7.74 -10.22
C ASN A 52 1.94 -6.63 -11.28
N MET A 53 0.78 -5.95 -11.34
CA MET A 53 0.58 -4.76 -12.19
C MET A 53 1.43 -3.57 -11.68
N LEU A 54 1.36 -3.27 -10.38
CA LEU A 54 2.03 -2.15 -9.72
C LEU A 54 3.56 -2.21 -9.80
N THR A 55 4.12 -3.41 -9.76
CA THR A 55 5.57 -3.66 -9.85
C THR A 55 6.03 -4.02 -11.26
N GLU A 56 5.10 -4.09 -12.23
CA GLU A 56 5.34 -4.56 -13.60
C GLU A 56 6.01 -5.95 -13.70
N ARG A 57 5.83 -6.79 -12.67
CA ARG A 57 6.44 -8.13 -12.56
C ARG A 57 5.37 -9.21 -12.64
N ARG A 58 5.53 -10.14 -13.59
CA ARG A 58 4.53 -11.19 -13.90
C ARG A 58 4.28 -12.20 -12.76
N ALA A 59 5.21 -12.33 -11.81
CA ALA A 59 5.16 -13.37 -10.78
C ALA A 59 5.79 -12.96 -9.43
N LEU A 60 5.88 -11.67 -9.11
CA LEU A 60 6.43 -11.20 -7.83
C LEU A 60 5.55 -11.67 -6.66
N ALA A 61 4.26 -11.35 -6.73
CA ALA A 61 3.24 -11.96 -5.91
C ALA A 61 2.72 -13.21 -6.63
N ARG A 62 3.14 -14.40 -6.19
CA ARG A 62 2.56 -15.66 -6.67
C ARG A 62 1.06 -15.66 -6.37
N VAL A 63 0.23 -15.77 -7.41
CA VAL A 63 -1.22 -15.91 -7.27
C VAL A 63 -1.52 -17.29 -6.68
N SER A 64 -1.52 -17.39 -5.35
CA SER A 64 -1.83 -18.65 -4.67
C SER A 64 -3.28 -19.04 -4.94
N ARG A 65 -3.45 -20.12 -5.72
CA ARG A 65 -4.75 -20.74 -6.01
C ARG A 65 -5.23 -21.65 -4.87
N THR A 66 -4.42 -21.81 -3.81
CA THR A 66 -4.69 -22.67 -2.65
C THR A 66 -4.85 -21.81 -1.39
N PRO A 67 -6.02 -21.19 -1.17
CA PRO A 67 -6.22 -20.32 -0.01
C PRO A 67 -6.30 -21.09 1.31
N GLY A 68 -5.73 -20.50 2.36
CA GLY A 68 -6.00 -20.86 3.75
C GLY A 68 -4.94 -21.65 4.54
N ARG A 69 -3.76 -21.99 3.98
CA ARG A 69 -2.79 -22.84 4.71
C ARG A 69 -1.71 -22.11 5.52
N THR A 70 -1.33 -20.88 5.13
CA THR A 70 -0.45 -20.00 5.92
C THR A 70 -0.81 -18.54 5.64
N GLN A 71 -1.10 -17.76 6.68
CA GLN A 71 -1.30 -16.31 6.58
C GLN A 71 0.02 -15.58 6.85
N ALA A 72 0.90 -15.55 5.84
CA ALA A 72 2.15 -14.80 5.94
C ALA A 72 1.97 -13.34 5.48
N ILE A 73 2.70 -12.42 6.12
CA ILE A 73 3.02 -11.11 5.54
C ILE A 73 4.25 -11.29 4.66
N ASN A 74 4.19 -10.89 3.39
CA ASN A 74 5.33 -10.95 2.47
C ASN A 74 5.92 -9.55 2.30
N ILE A 75 7.24 -9.43 2.40
CA ILE A 75 7.95 -8.15 2.35
C ILE A 75 8.82 -8.11 1.09
N PHE A 76 8.71 -7.01 0.36
CA PHE A 76 9.47 -6.74 -0.85
C PHE A 76 10.26 -5.44 -0.67
N ASP A 77 11.59 -5.50 -0.83
CA ASP A 77 12.44 -4.31 -0.83
C ASP A 77 12.31 -3.58 -2.17
N LEU A 78 12.22 -2.25 -2.15
CA LEU A 78 12.18 -1.38 -3.32
C LEU A 78 13.55 -0.73 -3.53
N ASP A 79 13.66 0.57 -3.25
CA ASP A 79 14.92 1.30 -3.06
C ASP A 79 15.33 1.23 -1.57
N PRO A 80 16.57 1.63 -1.20
CA PRO A 80 17.04 1.60 0.19
C PRO A 80 16.07 2.29 1.16
N GLY A 81 15.71 1.60 2.24
CA GLY A 81 14.75 2.09 3.24
C GLY A 81 13.28 2.07 2.82
N GLN A 82 12.93 1.67 1.58
CA GLN A 82 11.56 1.59 1.10
C GLN A 82 11.12 0.14 0.91
N ARG A 83 9.94 -0.23 1.45
CA ARG A 83 9.39 -1.59 1.33
C ARG A 83 7.93 -1.58 0.91
N LEU A 84 7.56 -2.57 0.10
CA LEU A 84 6.18 -2.90 -0.24
C LEU A 84 5.79 -4.16 0.53
N VAL A 85 4.66 -4.13 1.22
CA VAL A 85 4.26 -5.20 2.15
C VAL A 85 2.92 -5.80 1.73
N ASP A 86 2.91 -7.07 1.37
CA ASP A 86 1.71 -7.83 1.02
C ASP A 86 1.15 -8.51 2.28
N LEU A 87 0.04 -7.99 2.79
CA LEU A 87 -0.63 -8.50 3.98
C LEU A 87 -1.47 -9.75 3.64
N PRO A 88 -1.67 -10.69 4.58
CA PRO A 88 -2.48 -11.88 4.32
C PRO A 88 -3.92 -11.51 3.93
N GLY A 89 -4.50 -12.32 3.03
CA GLY A 89 -5.88 -12.11 2.59
C GLY A 89 -6.88 -12.56 3.65
N TYR A 90 -7.73 -11.62 4.10
CA TYR A 90 -8.74 -11.86 5.14
C TYR A 90 -10.07 -12.39 4.58
N GLY A 91 -11.02 -12.69 5.47
CA GLY A 91 -12.39 -13.09 5.12
C GLY A 91 -12.54 -14.48 4.49
N TYR A 92 -11.67 -15.45 4.84
CA TYR A 92 -11.73 -16.79 4.28
C TYR A 92 -12.63 -17.75 5.09
N ALA A 93 -13.65 -18.31 4.44
CA ALA A 93 -14.72 -19.07 5.12
C ALA A 93 -14.30 -20.39 5.80
N LYS A 94 -13.22 -21.04 5.35
CA LYS A 94 -12.77 -22.35 5.87
C LYS A 94 -11.94 -22.27 7.16
N VAL A 95 -11.77 -21.09 7.74
CA VAL A 95 -11.11 -20.93 9.05
C VAL A 95 -12.16 -21.14 10.16
N PRO A 96 -11.85 -21.81 11.30
CA PRO A 96 -12.78 -21.95 12.43
C PRO A 96 -13.31 -20.60 12.93
N GLU A 97 -14.54 -20.59 13.44
CA GLU A 97 -15.27 -19.34 13.74
C GLU A 97 -14.57 -18.43 14.76
N ALA A 98 -13.87 -19.02 15.73
CA ALA A 98 -13.01 -18.30 16.69
C ALA A 98 -11.86 -17.51 16.04
N LEU A 99 -11.43 -17.89 14.83
CA LEU A 99 -10.43 -17.17 14.02
C LEU A 99 -11.06 -16.33 12.90
N ARG A 100 -12.39 -16.33 12.71
CA ARG A 100 -13.05 -15.54 11.66
C ARG A 100 -13.24 -14.06 12.01
N ARG A 101 -13.25 -13.73 13.31
CA ARG A 101 -13.51 -12.36 13.81
C ARG A 101 -12.26 -11.51 13.98
N SER A 102 -11.07 -12.12 14.00
CA SER A 102 -9.80 -11.40 14.13
C SER A 102 -8.93 -11.58 12.89
N TRP A 103 -8.05 -10.62 12.69
CA TRP A 103 -7.22 -10.48 11.47
C TRP A 103 -5.94 -11.33 11.53
N GLY A 104 -5.88 -12.22 12.51
CA GLY A 104 -4.64 -12.75 13.08
C GLY A 104 -3.94 -11.70 13.96
N PRO A 105 -3.41 -12.08 15.14
CA PRO A 105 -2.61 -11.17 15.98
C PRO A 105 -1.45 -10.50 15.23
N LEU A 106 -0.92 -11.15 14.19
CA LEU A 106 0.11 -10.61 13.31
C LEU A 106 -0.33 -9.33 12.59
N LEU A 107 -1.53 -9.28 12.00
CA LEU A 107 -2.00 -8.09 11.27
C LEU A 107 -2.29 -6.94 12.24
N GLU A 108 -2.98 -7.25 13.34
CA GLU A 108 -3.30 -6.26 14.37
C GLU A 108 -2.04 -5.65 14.99
N GLN A 109 -1.02 -6.48 15.29
CA GLN A 109 0.26 -6.00 15.79
C GLN A 109 1.01 -5.18 14.74
N TYR A 110 1.00 -5.58 13.46
CA TYR A 110 1.65 -4.83 12.38
C TYR A 110 1.00 -3.45 12.21
N LEU A 111 -0.31 -3.38 11.97
CA LEU A 111 -1.04 -2.11 11.78
C LEU A 111 -0.95 -1.18 13.00
N ARG A 112 -0.97 -1.74 14.22
CA ARG A 112 -0.86 -0.95 15.45
C ARG A 112 0.56 -0.45 15.71
N ARG A 113 1.58 -1.31 15.59
CA ARG A 113 2.94 -1.02 16.10
C ARG A 113 3.96 -0.58 15.06
N ARG A 114 3.77 -0.87 13.76
CA ARG A 114 4.80 -0.64 12.73
C ARG A 114 5.03 0.85 12.47
N GLY A 115 6.05 1.46 13.08
CA GLY A 115 6.36 2.88 12.92
C GLY A 115 6.63 3.27 11.47
N SER A 116 7.32 2.39 10.73
CA SER A 116 7.64 2.57 9.31
C SER A 116 6.44 2.53 8.35
N LEU A 117 5.25 2.04 8.77
CA LEU A 117 4.06 1.96 7.90
C LEU A 117 3.44 3.34 7.61
N ARG A 118 3.54 3.79 6.36
CA ARG A 118 3.11 5.12 5.88
C ARG A 118 1.70 5.14 5.27
N GLY A 119 1.22 4.00 4.80
CA GLY A 119 -0.13 3.89 4.26
C GLY A 119 -0.56 2.46 3.92
N LEU A 120 -1.87 2.26 3.91
CA LEU A 120 -2.54 0.99 3.60
C LEU A 120 -3.36 1.14 2.30
N ILE A 121 -2.97 0.43 1.25
CA ILE A 121 -3.82 0.20 0.08
C ILE A 121 -4.81 -0.92 0.42
N LEU A 122 -6.10 -0.62 0.36
CA LEU A 122 -7.16 -1.59 0.60
C LEU A 122 -7.84 -2.00 -0.71
N VAL A 123 -7.52 -3.19 -1.22
CA VAL A 123 -8.07 -3.70 -2.48
C VAL A 123 -9.45 -4.32 -2.24
N MET A 124 -10.47 -3.75 -2.88
CA MET A 124 -11.84 -4.25 -2.87
C MET A 124 -12.31 -4.62 -4.29
N ASP A 125 -13.18 -5.62 -4.42
CA ASP A 125 -13.86 -5.93 -5.68
C ASP A 125 -15.05 -4.99 -5.85
N ILE A 126 -15.01 -4.09 -6.85
CA ILE A 126 -16.04 -3.05 -7.06
C ILE A 126 -17.45 -3.61 -7.29
N ARG A 127 -17.60 -4.89 -7.61
CA ARG A 127 -18.91 -5.53 -7.80
C ARG A 127 -19.58 -5.87 -6.46
N HIS A 128 -18.78 -6.07 -5.42
CA HIS A 128 -19.22 -6.37 -4.05
C HIS A 128 -18.30 -5.68 -3.02
N PRO A 129 -18.20 -4.34 -3.03
CA PRO A 129 -17.28 -3.60 -2.17
C PRO A 129 -17.89 -3.39 -0.77
N TYR A 130 -17.04 -3.01 0.18
CA TYR A 130 -17.44 -2.61 1.53
C TYR A 130 -18.30 -3.65 2.27
N THR A 131 -17.74 -4.85 2.44
CA THR A 131 -18.31 -5.87 3.33
C THR A 131 -17.96 -5.57 4.80
N ALA A 132 -18.61 -6.25 5.75
CA ALA A 132 -18.34 -6.09 7.19
C ALA A 132 -16.84 -6.18 7.52
N HIS A 133 -16.13 -7.15 6.95
CA HIS A 133 -14.68 -7.25 7.06
C HIS A 133 -13.95 -6.00 6.50
N ASP A 134 -14.33 -5.52 5.31
CA ASP A 134 -13.67 -4.34 4.75
C ASP A 134 -13.90 -3.10 5.66
N ALA A 135 -15.07 -2.97 6.29
CA ALA A 135 -15.38 -1.93 7.27
C ALA A 135 -14.56 -2.06 8.57
N ASP A 136 -14.52 -3.25 9.17
CA ASP A 136 -13.72 -3.57 10.36
C ASP A 136 -12.24 -3.18 10.18
N LEU A 137 -11.66 -3.47 9.02
CA LEU A 137 -10.25 -3.16 8.73
C LEU A 137 -10.00 -1.66 8.55
N ILE A 138 -10.92 -0.94 7.92
CA ILE A 138 -10.85 0.53 7.77
C ILE A 138 -10.90 1.16 9.16
N ALA A 139 -11.91 0.82 9.98
CA ALA A 139 -12.05 1.32 11.34
C ALA A 139 -10.83 1.00 12.23
N PHE A 140 -10.25 -0.20 12.10
CA PHE A 140 -9.04 -0.57 12.84
C PHE A 140 -7.81 0.23 12.38
N ALA A 141 -7.65 0.44 11.07
CA ALA A 141 -6.55 1.22 10.50
C ALA A 141 -6.64 2.70 10.90
N GLU A 142 -7.83 3.29 10.83
CA GLU A 142 -8.12 4.67 11.27
C GLU A 142 -7.91 4.83 12.78
N GLY A 143 -8.37 3.88 13.59
CA GLY A 143 -8.10 3.84 15.04
C GLY A 143 -6.62 3.66 15.40
N CYS A 144 -5.78 3.22 14.45
CA CYS A 144 -4.32 3.18 14.54
C CYS A 144 -3.64 4.36 13.82
N SER A 145 -4.39 5.39 13.42
CA SER A 145 -3.93 6.55 12.64
C SER A 145 -3.18 6.20 11.35
N ARG A 146 -3.56 5.10 10.68
CA ARG A 146 -2.96 4.64 9.42
C ARG A 146 -3.76 5.16 8.22
N PRO A 147 -3.16 5.96 7.32
CA PRO A 147 -3.86 6.42 6.12
C PRO A 147 -4.30 5.25 5.25
N VAL A 148 -5.60 5.15 4.97
CA VAL A 148 -6.17 4.15 4.06
C VAL A 148 -6.45 4.77 2.69
N HIS A 149 -6.07 4.08 1.62
CA HIS A 149 -6.48 4.40 0.26
C HIS A 149 -7.12 3.17 -0.38
N VAL A 150 -8.43 3.26 -0.62
CA VAL A 150 -9.26 2.20 -1.17
C VAL A 150 -9.07 2.08 -2.69
N LEU A 151 -8.80 0.87 -3.14
CA LEU A 151 -8.60 0.51 -4.52
C LEU A 151 -9.79 -0.33 -5.00
N LEU A 152 -10.76 0.29 -5.69
CA LEU A 152 -11.94 -0.37 -6.24
C LEU A 152 -11.56 -1.13 -7.53
N ASN A 153 -10.95 -2.30 -7.34
CA ASN A 153 -10.43 -3.16 -8.38
C ASN A 153 -11.56 -3.85 -9.17
N LYS A 154 -11.21 -4.33 -10.36
CA LYS A 154 -12.10 -4.97 -11.35
C LYS A 154 -13.15 -4.00 -11.93
N ALA A 155 -12.85 -2.71 -11.99
CA ALA A 155 -13.69 -1.70 -12.63
C ALA A 155 -13.96 -1.97 -14.13
N ASP A 156 -13.13 -2.77 -14.80
CA ASP A 156 -13.37 -3.31 -16.14
C ASP A 156 -14.57 -4.29 -16.24
N LYS A 157 -15.11 -4.75 -15.11
CA LYS A 157 -16.31 -5.61 -15.05
C LYS A 157 -17.62 -4.82 -14.91
N LEU A 158 -17.55 -3.50 -14.86
CA LEU A 158 -18.70 -2.59 -14.86
C LEU A 158 -18.62 -1.61 -16.04
N SER A 159 -19.74 -1.03 -16.43
CA SER A 159 -19.71 0.14 -17.32
C SER A 159 -19.07 1.33 -16.59
N ARG A 160 -18.47 2.27 -17.33
CA ARG A 160 -17.86 3.48 -16.74
C ARG A 160 -18.84 4.25 -15.85
N GLY A 161 -20.10 4.35 -16.28
CA GLY A 161 -21.17 4.98 -15.49
C GLY A 161 -21.46 4.24 -14.19
N ALA A 162 -21.63 2.92 -14.24
CA ALA A 162 -21.88 2.09 -13.05
C ALA A 162 -20.71 2.13 -12.06
N ALA A 163 -19.46 2.08 -12.54
CA ALA A 163 -18.27 2.19 -11.68
C ALA A 163 -18.20 3.55 -10.96
N ILE A 164 -18.49 4.65 -11.66
CA ILE A 164 -18.54 5.99 -11.06
C ILE A 164 -19.68 6.11 -10.03
N GLN A 165 -20.86 5.57 -10.35
CA GLN A 165 -22.01 5.56 -9.44
C GLN A 165 -21.73 4.75 -8.17
N GLU A 166 -21.08 3.58 -8.29
CA GLU A 166 -20.75 2.73 -7.14
C GLU A 166 -19.69 3.38 -6.23
N MET A 167 -18.66 4.02 -6.81
CA MET A 167 -17.71 4.83 -6.04
C MET A 167 -18.41 6.03 -5.36
N ALA A 168 -19.35 6.69 -6.04
CA ALA A 168 -20.13 7.78 -5.44
C ALA A 168 -21.08 7.30 -4.33
N ARG A 169 -21.61 6.07 -4.43
CA ARG A 169 -22.39 5.42 -3.37
C ARG A 169 -21.52 5.18 -2.13
N LEU A 170 -20.33 4.63 -2.30
CA LEU A 170 -19.38 4.42 -1.21
C LEU A 170 -18.96 5.74 -0.53
N ARG A 171 -18.72 6.82 -1.29
CA ARG A 171 -18.41 8.16 -0.75
C ARG A 171 -19.54 8.80 0.07
N ARG A 172 -20.75 8.22 0.10
CA ARG A 172 -21.88 8.67 0.95
C ARG A 172 -22.00 7.88 2.25
N ILE A 173 -21.20 6.84 2.44
CA ILE A 173 -21.17 6.06 3.68
C ILE A 173 -20.47 6.92 4.75
N PRO A 174 -21.07 7.15 5.93
CA PRO A 174 -20.46 7.96 7.00
C PRO A 174 -19.08 7.46 7.43
N GLU A 175 -18.92 6.15 7.54
CA GLU A 175 -17.69 5.45 7.93
C GLU A 175 -16.61 5.44 6.82
N LEU A 176 -16.90 6.01 5.64
CA LEU A 176 -15.94 6.22 4.56
C LEU A 176 -15.68 7.70 4.27
N GLN A 177 -16.18 8.63 5.10
CA GLN A 177 -15.86 10.05 4.95
C GLN A 177 -14.37 10.29 5.18
N GLY A 178 -13.71 10.96 4.24
CA GLY A 178 -12.26 11.21 4.29
C GLY A 178 -11.39 10.04 3.80
N VAL A 179 -11.92 8.81 3.71
CA VAL A 179 -11.19 7.66 3.14
C VAL A 179 -10.95 7.89 1.65
N ALA A 180 -9.67 8.02 1.28
CA ALA A 180 -9.30 8.19 -0.13
C ALA A 180 -9.67 6.94 -0.93
N MET A 181 -10.25 7.11 -2.13
CA MET A 181 -10.67 5.98 -2.95
C MET A 181 -10.63 6.28 -4.45
N GLN A 182 -10.22 5.28 -5.23
CA GLN A 182 -10.11 5.36 -6.69
C GLN A 182 -10.72 4.13 -7.39
N LEU A 183 -11.04 4.29 -8.68
CA LEU A 183 -11.35 3.18 -9.59
C LEU A 183 -10.04 2.52 -10.06
N PHE A 184 -10.05 1.19 -10.18
CA PHE A 184 -8.86 0.45 -10.62
C PHE A 184 -9.19 -0.82 -11.41
N SER A 185 -8.28 -1.23 -12.28
CA SER A 185 -8.26 -2.58 -12.81
C SER A 185 -6.84 -3.10 -13.00
N ALA A 186 -6.51 -4.16 -12.26
CA ALA A 186 -5.30 -4.94 -12.51
C ALA A 186 -5.32 -5.67 -13.88
N GLN A 187 -6.46 -5.72 -14.60
CA GLN A 187 -6.56 -6.36 -15.90
C GLN A 187 -6.34 -5.37 -17.06
N SER A 188 -6.89 -4.14 -16.98
CA SER A 188 -6.76 -3.13 -18.04
C SER A 188 -5.71 -2.05 -17.75
N GLY A 189 -5.15 -2.00 -16.54
CA GLY A 189 -4.27 -0.91 -16.09
C GLY A 189 -5.02 0.37 -15.69
N LEU A 190 -6.36 0.39 -15.69
CA LEU A 190 -7.12 1.57 -15.25
C LEU A 190 -6.70 2.00 -13.83
N GLY A 191 -6.43 3.30 -13.65
CA GLY A 191 -6.10 3.90 -12.35
C GLY A 191 -4.66 3.66 -11.86
N ILE A 192 -3.80 3.02 -12.66
CA ILE A 192 -2.44 2.69 -12.24
C ILE A 192 -1.59 3.95 -11.95
N ASP A 193 -1.68 5.00 -12.77
CA ASP A 193 -0.92 6.25 -12.59
C ASP A 193 -1.23 6.90 -11.22
N GLU A 194 -2.51 7.06 -10.89
CA GLU A 194 -2.99 7.58 -9.59
C GLU A 194 -2.48 6.74 -8.40
N LEU A 195 -2.39 5.42 -8.57
CA LEU A 195 -1.86 4.51 -7.55
C LEU A 195 -0.34 4.70 -7.36
N HIS A 196 0.43 4.86 -8.45
CA HIS A 196 1.85 5.23 -8.35
C HIS A 196 2.04 6.59 -7.67
N GLU A 197 1.23 7.60 -8.00
CA GLU A 197 1.28 8.93 -7.37
C GLU A 197 0.94 8.89 -5.87
N ARG A 198 -0.06 8.09 -5.47
CA ARG A 198 -0.41 7.89 -4.06
C ARG A 198 0.75 7.28 -3.28
N ILE A 199 1.38 6.25 -3.85
CA ILE A 199 2.47 5.52 -3.22
C ILE A 199 3.75 6.36 -3.17
N ALA A 200 4.07 7.10 -4.23
CA ALA A 200 5.18 8.05 -4.24
C ALA A 200 5.06 9.07 -3.10
N ARG A 201 3.88 9.70 -2.94
CA ARG A 201 3.62 10.65 -1.85
C ARG A 201 3.83 10.06 -0.46
N TRP A 202 3.47 8.79 -0.24
CA TRP A 202 3.73 8.12 1.05
C TRP A 202 5.21 7.82 1.31
N PHE A 203 6.02 7.63 0.27
CA PHE A 203 7.47 7.47 0.42
C PHE A 203 8.23 8.80 0.49
N SER A 204 7.69 9.89 -0.07
CA SER A 204 8.31 11.24 -0.04
C SER A 204 7.99 12.04 1.23
N ALA A 205 6.97 11.68 2.01
CA ALA A 205 6.54 12.43 3.20
C ALA A 205 7.55 12.48 4.36
N ASP A 206 8.65 11.72 4.26
CA ASP A 206 9.74 11.70 5.25
C ASP A 206 11.03 12.38 4.77
N SER A 207 11.27 12.47 3.45
CA SER A 207 12.47 13.15 2.92
C SER A 207 12.52 14.65 3.24
N GLU A 208 11.39 15.26 3.61
CA GLU A 208 11.32 16.66 4.06
C GLU A 208 11.65 16.82 5.56
N LYS A 209 11.76 15.73 6.34
CA LYS A 209 12.08 15.75 7.78
C LYS A 209 13.55 15.49 8.10
N GLU A 210 14.32 14.98 7.14
CA GLU A 210 15.75 14.68 7.28
C GLU A 210 16.68 15.76 6.69
N THR A 211 16.28 17.04 6.78
CA THR A 211 17.25 18.14 6.66
C THR A 211 17.69 18.58 8.06
N PRO A 212 18.76 18.01 8.66
CA PRO A 212 19.38 18.64 9.80
C PRO A 212 19.95 19.99 9.33
N ALA A 213 19.55 21.08 9.98
CA ALA A 213 20.15 22.40 9.74
C ALA A 213 21.66 22.29 9.97
N GLY A 214 22.44 22.40 8.89
CA GLY A 214 23.86 22.06 8.91
C GLY A 214 24.65 22.94 9.87
N ALA A 215 25.26 22.32 10.87
CA ALA A 215 26.34 22.95 11.62
C ALA A 215 27.50 23.22 10.65
N GLY A 216 27.93 24.48 10.56
CA GLY A 216 28.89 24.95 9.56
C GLY A 216 29.83 26.03 10.10
N ALA A 217 30.51 25.72 11.21
CA ALA A 217 31.68 26.44 11.72
C ALA A 217 32.83 25.42 11.82
N ASN A 218 34.07 25.66 11.41
CA ASN A 218 34.66 26.76 10.62
C ASN A 218 35.41 26.10 9.42
N SER A 219 36.44 26.61 8.73
CA SER A 219 37.26 27.84 8.72
C SER A 219 38.10 27.81 7.43
N GLU A 220 38.57 28.96 6.90
CA GLU A 220 39.99 29.20 6.57
C GLU A 220 40.29 30.54 5.84
N PHE A 221 41.57 30.93 5.91
CA PHE A 221 42.34 31.89 5.10
C PHE A 221 42.17 33.41 5.23
N SER A 222 43.14 33.98 5.97
CA SER A 222 43.62 35.36 5.89
C SER A 222 44.21 35.73 4.53
N LYS A 223 44.11 37.02 4.14
CA LYS A 223 45.27 37.85 3.74
C LYS A 223 44.93 39.32 3.41
N GLY A 224 45.63 40.24 4.09
CA GLY A 224 46.30 41.40 3.47
C GLY A 224 45.51 42.70 3.24
N GLY A 225 46.21 43.83 3.43
CA GLY A 225 45.91 45.08 2.72
C GLY A 225 45.77 46.32 3.60
N GLU A 226 46.82 47.13 3.69
CA GLU A 226 46.81 48.52 4.13
C GLU A 226 45.88 49.39 3.26
N ASN A 227 45.20 50.40 3.80
CA ASN A 227 45.68 51.80 3.71
C ASN A 227 44.74 52.85 4.34
N SER A 228 45.36 53.94 4.83
CA SER A 228 44.79 55.26 5.20
C SER A 228 43.85 55.34 6.41
#